data_AF-A0A4V1T1P8-F1
#
_entry.id   AF-A0A4V1T1P8-F1
#
_cell.length_a   1.000
_cell.length_b   1.000
_cell.length_c   1.000
_cell.angle_alpha   90.00
_cell.angle_beta   90.00
_cell.angle_gamma   90.00
#
_symmetry.space_group_name_H-M   'P 1'
#
loop_
_entity.id
_entity.type
_entity.pdbx_description
1 polymer ?
#
loop_
_entity_poly.entity_id
_entity_poly.type
_entity_poly.pdbx_seq_one_letter_code
_entity_poly.pdbx_strand_id
1 'polypeptide(L)'
;MYRTLILNYAAYAAILVVIVALAVKLAKLSSLEHSDKPGLFLGSFRFYSKPVLRNMVSKQGQEYLRFTNKVNMASYCTLLGILLLYLAMKAI
;
A
#
# COMPACT_ATOMS: atom_id res chain seq x y z
N MET A 1 23.19 20.17 6.31
CA MET A 1 21.77 20.60 6.32
C MET A 1 20.84 19.56 5.72
N TYR A 2 21.01 19.16 4.44
CA TYR A 2 20.10 18.22 3.78
C TYR A 2 20.00 16.84 4.46
N ARG A 3 21.13 16.28 4.92
CA ARG A 3 21.19 15.01 5.68
C ARG A 3 20.28 15.02 6.92
N THR A 4 20.38 16.06 7.73
CA THR A 4 19.62 16.22 8.97
C THR A 4 18.12 16.38 8.71
N LEU A 5 17.77 17.11 7.65
CA LEU A 5 16.41 17.22 7.14
C LEU A 5 15.85 15.84 6.77
N ILE A 6 16.56 15.06 5.96
CA ILE A 6 16.10 13.73 5.53
C ILE A 6 15.90 12.79 6.72
N LEU A 7 16.85 12.75 7.66
CA LEU A 7 16.76 11.90 8.85
C LEU A 7 15.56 12.27 9.74
N ASN A 8 15.28 13.56 9.91
CA ASN A 8 14.18 14.04 10.74
C ASN A 8 12.81 13.78 10.10
N TYR A 9 12.70 13.90 8.77
CA TYR A 9 11.42 13.78 8.06
C TYR A 9 11.13 12.39 7.48
N ALA A 10 12.09 11.47 7.43
CA ALA A 10 11.90 10.12 6.87
C ALA A 10 10.75 9.35 7.54
N ALA A 11 10.64 9.42 8.88
CA ALA A 11 9.57 8.76 9.62
C ALA A 11 8.18 9.35 9.25
N TYR A 12 8.07 10.67 9.17
CA TYR A 12 6.83 11.34 8.77
C TYR A 12 6.43 11.02 7.33
N ALA A 13 7.40 10.96 6.42
CA ALA A 13 7.16 10.55 5.03
C ALA A 13 6.65 9.10 4.94
N ALA A 14 7.22 8.18 5.72
CA ALA A 14 6.77 6.80 5.77
C ALA A 14 5.32 6.67 6.30
N ILE A 15 5.00 7.41 7.38
CA ILE A 15 3.63 7.46 7.92
C ILE A 15 2.65 8.03 6.89
N LEU A 16 3.04 9.09 6.19
CA LEU A 16 2.21 9.70 5.15
C LEU A 16 1.88 8.70 4.03
N VAL A 17 2.87 7.93 3.56
CA VAL A 17 2.66 6.88 2.56
C VAL A 17 1.64 5.84 3.04
N VAL A 18 1.74 5.40 4.30
CA VAL A 18 0.79 4.45 4.88
C VAL A 18 -0.62 5.02 4.93
N ILE A 19 -0.79 6.27 5.42
CA ILE A 19 -2.10 6.93 5.50
C ILE A 19 -2.73 7.07 4.12
N VAL A 20 -1.95 7.53 3.12
CA VAL A 20 -2.44 7.69 1.75
C VAL A 20 -2.85 6.33 1.16
N ALA A 21 -2.05 5.28 1.36
CA ALA A 21 -2.37 3.94 0.89
C ALA A 21 -3.69 3.42 1.51
N LEU A 22 -3.89 3.63 2.81
CA LEU A 22 -5.14 3.26 3.50
C LEU A 22 -6.34 4.04 2.98
N ALA A 23 -6.21 5.36 2.85
CA ALA A 23 -7.27 6.23 2.36
C ALA A 23 -7.70 5.84 0.93
N VAL A 24 -6.74 5.60 0.03
CA VAL A 24 -7.02 5.17 -1.35
C VAL A 24 -7.74 3.82 -1.39
N LYS A 25 -7.34 2.86 -0.55
CA LYS A 25 -8.01 1.56 -0.46
C LYS A 25 -9.44 1.69 0.07
N LEU A 26 -9.64 2.46 1.15
CA LEU A 26 -10.96 2.70 1.73
C LEU A 26 -11.89 3.43 0.78
N ALA A 27 -11.38 4.43 0.05
CA ALA A 27 -12.13 5.15 -0.97
C ALA A 27 -12.56 4.21 -2.11
N LYS A 28 -11.70 3.27 -2.53
CA LYS A 28 -12.11 2.29 -3.53
C LYS A 28 -13.12 1.29 -2.96
N LEU A 29 -12.94 0.84 -1.72
CA LEU A 29 -13.83 -0.11 -1.05
C LEU A 29 -15.24 0.44 -0.80
N SER A 30 -15.36 1.73 -0.48
CA SER A 30 -16.66 2.36 -0.24
C SER A 30 -17.56 2.30 -1.49
N SER A 31 -16.95 2.41 -2.68
CA SER A 31 -17.63 2.31 -3.98
C SER A 31 -18.04 0.88 -4.41
N LEU A 32 -17.70 -0.16 -3.64
CA LEU A 32 -18.00 -1.56 -3.98
C LEU A 32 -19.26 -2.06 -3.27
N GLU A 33 -20.12 -2.77 -4.01
CA GLU A 33 -21.28 -3.49 -3.47
C GLU A 33 -20.86 -4.94 -3.13
N HIS A 34 -20.08 -5.08 -2.06
CA HIS A 34 -19.64 -6.39 -1.56
C HIS A 34 -20.23 -6.65 -0.18
N SER A 35 -20.74 -7.87 0.06
CA SER A 35 -21.34 -8.27 1.34
C SER A 35 -20.31 -8.25 2.48
N ASP A 36 -19.10 -8.76 2.20
CA ASP A 36 -17.99 -8.76 3.15
C ASP A 36 -16.93 -7.70 2.80
N LYS A 37 -17.21 -6.42 3.08
CA LYS A 37 -16.23 -5.33 2.93
C LYS A 37 -15.05 -5.44 3.92
N PRO A 38 -15.25 -5.76 5.21
CA PRO A 38 -14.16 -5.84 6.19
C PRO A 38 -13.15 -6.93 5.84
N GLY A 39 -13.61 -8.14 5.49
CA GLY A 39 -12.72 -9.24 5.11
C GLY A 39 -11.94 -8.92 3.83
N LEU A 40 -12.60 -8.29 2.85
CA LEU A 40 -11.94 -7.85 1.62
C LEU A 40 -10.86 -6.77 1.89
N PHE A 41 -11.13 -5.83 2.80
CA PHE A 41 -10.17 -4.82 3.21
C PHE A 41 -8.93 -5.42 3.88
N LEU A 42 -9.14 -6.31 4.86
CA LEU A 42 -8.05 -6.98 5.57
C LEU A 42 -7.24 -7.89 4.63
N GLY A 43 -7.90 -8.57 3.71
CA GLY A 43 -7.24 -9.36 2.66
C GLY A 43 -6.34 -8.48 1.76
N SER A 44 -6.76 -7.26 1.49
CA SER A 44 -6.08 -6.34 0.55
C SER A 44 -4.66 -5.90 0.94
N PHE A 45 -4.19 -6.20 2.15
CA PHE A 45 -2.80 -5.95 2.55
C PHE A 45 -1.82 -7.01 2.03
N ARG A 46 -2.34 -8.18 1.62
CA ARG A 46 -1.55 -9.24 1.01
C ARG A 46 -1.35 -9.00 -0.48
N PHE A 47 -0.28 -9.60 -1.03
CA PHE A 47 -0.12 -9.73 -2.46
C PHE A 47 -0.81 -10.99 -2.97
N TYR A 48 -1.72 -10.83 -3.90
CA TYR A 48 -2.36 -11.94 -4.59
C TYR A 48 -1.70 -12.21 -5.93
N SER A 49 -1.38 -13.47 -6.24
CA SER A 49 -0.88 -13.85 -7.55
C SER A 49 -1.98 -13.79 -8.61
N LYS A 50 -1.60 -13.64 -9.89
CA LYS A 50 -2.56 -13.61 -11.01
C LYS A 50 -3.49 -14.84 -11.03
N PRO A 51 -3.02 -16.09 -10.79
CA PRO A 51 -3.90 -17.26 -10.74
C PRO A 51 -4.94 -17.19 -9.62
N VAL A 52 -4.55 -16.75 -8.42
CA VAL A 52 -5.48 -16.62 -7.28
C VAL A 52 -6.57 -15.60 -7.58
N LEU A 53 -6.19 -14.46 -8.16
CA LEU A 53 -7.16 -13.45 -8.59
C LEU A 53 -8.08 -13.97 -9.68
N ARG A 54 -7.59 -14.79 -10.63
CA ARG A 54 -8.39 -15.35 -11.73
C ARG A 54 -9.46 -16.32 -11.22
N ASN A 55 -9.18 -17.03 -10.14
CA ASN A 55 -10.08 -18.05 -9.58
C ASN A 55 -11.06 -17.47 -8.54
N MET A 56 -11.10 -16.15 -8.34
CA MET A 56 -12.08 -15.52 -7.47
C MET A 56 -13.47 -15.50 -8.10
N VAL A 57 -14.47 -15.87 -7.31
CA VAL A 57 -15.88 -15.92 -7.72
C VAL A 57 -16.46 -14.51 -7.93
N SER A 58 -16.04 -13.54 -7.12
CA SER A 58 -16.51 -12.16 -7.19
C SER A 58 -15.65 -11.32 -8.14
N LYS A 59 -16.22 -10.87 -9.27
CA LYS A 59 -15.57 -9.93 -10.20
C LYS A 59 -15.21 -8.61 -9.52
N GLN A 60 -16.11 -8.09 -8.70
CA GLN A 60 -15.91 -6.87 -7.94
C GLN A 60 -14.77 -6.99 -6.91
N GLY A 61 -14.73 -8.09 -6.15
CA GLY A 61 -13.62 -8.38 -5.23
C GLY A 61 -12.29 -8.58 -5.95
N GLN A 62 -12.32 -9.23 -7.11
CA GLN A 62 -11.15 -9.40 -7.97
C GLN A 62 -10.58 -8.06 -8.46
N GLU A 63 -11.43 -7.14 -8.93
CA GLU A 63 -11.03 -5.80 -9.38
C GLU A 63 -10.43 -4.99 -8.23
N TYR A 64 -11.07 -5.02 -7.07
CA TYR A 64 -10.56 -4.38 -5.86
C TYR A 64 -9.18 -4.91 -5.51
N LEU A 65 -8.99 -6.23 -5.42
CA LEU A 65 -7.72 -6.83 -5.03
C LEU A 65 -6.61 -6.62 -6.07
N ARG A 66 -6.95 -6.55 -7.37
CA ARG A 66 -6.01 -6.11 -8.42
C ARG A 66 -5.57 -4.67 -8.21
N PHE A 67 -6.50 -3.78 -7.90
CA PHE A 67 -6.21 -2.38 -7.61
C PHE A 67 -5.34 -2.24 -6.35
N THR A 68 -5.71 -2.90 -5.25
CA THR A 68 -4.95 -2.83 -3.99
C THR A 68 -3.57 -3.46 -4.12
N ASN A 69 -3.39 -4.51 -4.94
CA ASN A 69 -2.06 -5.03 -5.26
C ASN A 69 -1.16 -3.97 -5.89
N LYS A 70 -1.68 -3.15 -6.81
CA LYS A 70 -0.90 -2.05 -7.42
C LYS A 70 -0.55 -0.99 -6.38
N VAL A 71 -1.51 -0.63 -5.53
CA VAL A 71 -1.29 0.32 -4.41
C VAL A 71 -0.24 -0.22 -3.43
N ASN A 72 -0.31 -1.50 -3.06
CA ASN A 72 0.68 -2.15 -2.20
C ASN A 72 2.06 -2.11 -2.83
N MET A 73 2.17 -2.45 -4.11
CA MET A 73 3.44 -2.42 -4.83
C MET A 73 4.06 -1.02 -4.80
N ALA A 74 3.28 0.01 -5.16
CA ALA A 74 3.75 1.40 -5.11
C ALA A 74 4.17 1.79 -3.69
N SER A 75 3.32 1.54 -2.69
CA SER A 75 3.55 1.91 -1.30
C SER A 75 4.81 1.23 -0.73
N TYR A 76 4.98 -0.07 -0.96
CA TYR A 76 6.14 -0.80 -0.46
C TYR A 76 7.43 -0.42 -1.19
N CYS A 77 7.39 -0.15 -2.50
CA CYS A 77 8.54 0.38 -3.22
C CYS A 77 8.94 1.76 -2.68
N THR A 78 7.99 2.66 -2.42
CA THR A 78 8.26 3.97 -1.84
C THR A 78 8.83 3.86 -0.42
N LEU A 79 8.25 3.00 0.43
CA LEU A 79 8.76 2.76 1.79
C LEU A 79 10.18 2.19 1.78
N LEU A 80 10.47 1.25 0.88
CA LEU A 80 11.82 0.71 0.70
C LEU A 80 12.78 1.81 0.25
N GLY A 81 12.38 2.69 -0.66
CA GLY A 81 13.18 3.84 -1.08
C GLY A 81 13.50 4.80 0.08
N ILE A 82 12.50 5.12 0.91
CA ILE A 82 12.69 5.95 2.11
C ILE A 82 13.68 5.28 3.07
N LEU A 83 13.54 3.96 3.29
CA LEU A 83 14.45 3.20 4.16
C LEU A 83 15.88 3.20 3.63
N LEU A 84 16.08 2.95 2.34
CA LEU A 84 17.40 2.96 1.71
C LEU A 84 18.05 4.34 1.79
N LEU A 85 17.28 5.41 1.54
CA LEU A 85 17.75 6.78 1.67
C LEU A 85 18.15 7.09 3.13
N TYR A 86 17.33 6.67 4.10
CA TYR A 86 17.63 6.84 5.52
C TYR A 86 18.94 6.13 5.91
N LEU A 87 19.12 4.88 5.48
CA LEU A 87 20.33 4.10 5.75
C LEU A 87 21.57 4.72 5.08
N ALA A 88 21.46 5.13 3.82
CA ALA A 88 22.55 5.79 3.09
C ALA A 88 22.97 7.10 3.78
N MET A 89 22.00 7.92 4.19
CA MET A 89 22.28 9.18 4.89
C MET A 89 22.82 8.97 6.31
N LYS A 90 22.55 7.83 6.96
CA LYS A 90 23.12 7.50 8.26
C LYS A 90 24.54 6.94 8.17
N ALA A 91 24.84 6.21 7.10
CA ALA A 91 26.14 5.57 6.87
C ALA A 91 27.23 6.56 6.43
N ILE A 92 26.84 7.64 5.73
CA ILE A 92 27.67 8.82 5.44
C ILE A 92 27.66 9.74 6.66
#